data_AF-A0A7W1LBJ0-F1
#
_entry.id   AF-A0A7W1LBJ0-F1
#
_cell.length_a   1.000
_cell.length_b   1.000
_cell.length_c   1.000
_cell.angle_alpha   90.00
_cell.angle_beta   90.00
_cell.angle_gamma   90.00
#
_symmetry.space_group_name_H-M   'P 1'
#
loop_
_entity.id
_entity.type
_entity.pdbx_description
1 polymer ?
#
loop_
_entity_poly.entity_id
_entity_poly.type
_entity_poly.pdbx_seq_one_letter_code
_entity_poly.pdbx_strand_id
1 'polypeptide(L)'
;MEEVKISLNQLVVYFGIVNVVLGVLFGSFPLISGIKMKNRNYGVYGFIGSIIGGAILGILLSYPIAIIFTWLIFRNPKETVEAMNENPIDVEIENPENR
;
A
#
# COMPACT_ATOMS: atom_id res chain seq x y z
N MET A 1 15.70 -8.50 -43.05
CA MET A 1 15.53 -8.31 -41.59
C MET A 1 14.56 -7.16 -41.45
N GLU A 2 13.28 -7.44 -41.18
CA GLU A 2 12.30 -6.37 -40.94
C GLU A 2 12.75 -5.59 -39.70
N GLU A 3 12.89 -4.28 -39.85
CA GLU A 3 13.22 -3.41 -38.72
C GLU A 3 12.05 -3.46 -37.74
N VAL A 4 12.28 -4.05 -36.57
CA VAL A 4 11.33 -4.02 -35.46
C VAL A 4 11.19 -2.57 -35.01
N LYS A 5 10.23 -1.86 -35.61
CA LYS A 5 9.87 -0.50 -35.21
C LYS A 5 9.10 -0.59 -33.90
N ILE A 6 9.84 -0.66 -32.79
CA ILE A 6 9.23 -0.56 -31.46
C ILE A 6 8.54 0.80 -31.38
N SER A 7 7.23 0.78 -31.28
CA SER A 7 6.44 1.98 -31.04
C SER A 7 6.71 2.49 -29.63
N LEU A 8 6.83 3.81 -29.44
CA LEU A 8 6.97 4.43 -28.12
C LEU A 8 5.87 3.96 -27.15
N ASN A 9 4.66 3.68 -27.65
CA ASN A 9 3.56 3.17 -26.84
C ASN A 9 3.85 1.76 -26.30
N GLN A 10 4.46 0.90 -27.11
CA GLN A 10 4.87 -0.44 -26.67
C GLN A 10 5.97 -0.37 -25.62
N LEU A 11 6.93 0.56 -25.79
CA LEU A 11 8.00 0.77 -24.82
C LEU A 11 7.44 1.22 -23.46
N VAL A 12 6.51 2.18 -23.44
CA VAL A 12 5.87 2.68 -22.21
C VAL A 12 5.07 1.58 -21.53
N VAL A 13 4.29 0.80 -22.28
CA VAL A 13 3.51 -0.32 -21.72
C VAL A 13 4.43 -1.38 -21.11
N TYR A 14 5.48 -1.79 -21.84
CA TYR A 14 6.40 -2.81 -21.35
C TYR A 14 7.15 -2.33 -20.10
N PHE A 15 7.65 -1.09 -20.12
CA PHE A 15 8.33 -0.49 -18.98
C PHE A 15 7.39 -0.34 -17.77
N GLY A 16 6.14 0.08 -17.99
CA GLY A 16 5.11 0.16 -16.96
C GLY A 16 4.82 -1.19 -16.30
N ILE A 17 4.66 -2.25 -17.10
CA ILE A 17 4.42 -3.62 -16.58
C ILE A 17 5.60 -4.08 -15.71
N VAL A 18 6.83 -3.90 -16.19
CA VAL A 18 8.04 -4.28 -15.44
C VAL A 18 8.10 -3.55 -14.10
N ASN A 19 7.82 -2.25 -14.09
CA ASN A 19 7.84 -1.44 -12.88
C ASN A 19 6.74 -1.83 -11.88
N VAL A 20 5.54 -2.15 -12.35
CA VAL A 20 4.46 -2.64 -11.49
C VAL A 20 4.82 -3.99 -10.89
N VAL A 21 5.36 -4.92 -11.68
CA VAL A 21 5.82 -6.23 -11.18
C VAL A 21 6.90 -6.06 -10.12
N LEU A 22 7.85 -5.16 -10.34
CA LEU A 22 8.88 -4.84 -9.34
C LEU A 22 8.27 -4.20 -8.09
N GLY A 23 7.30 -3.31 -8.24
CA GLY A 23 6.52 -2.73 -7.14
C GLY A 23 5.84 -3.79 -6.27
N VAL A 24 5.24 -4.80 -6.90
CA VAL A 24 4.62 -5.94 -6.21
C VAL A 24 5.68 -6.80 -5.52
N LEU A 25 6.79 -7.12 -6.18
CA LEU A 25 7.88 -7.92 -5.61
C LEU A 25 8.50 -7.25 -4.38
N PHE A 26 8.84 -5.95 -4.47
CA PHE A 26 9.40 -5.21 -3.35
C PHE A 26 8.36 -4.94 -2.27
N GLY A 27 7.13 -4.60 -2.63
CA GLY A 27 6.03 -4.37 -1.69
C GLY A 27 5.62 -5.63 -0.92
N SER A 28 5.92 -6.82 -1.44
CA SER A 28 5.64 -8.08 -0.75
C SER A 28 6.45 -8.21 0.55
N PHE A 29 7.64 -7.60 0.66
CA PHE A 29 8.46 -7.61 1.87
C PHE A 29 7.77 -6.95 3.08
N PRO A 30 7.33 -5.68 3.01
CA PRO A 30 6.60 -5.05 4.11
C PRO A 30 5.26 -5.75 4.35
N LEU A 31 4.59 -6.28 3.33
CA LEU A 31 3.34 -7.02 3.52
C LEU A 31 3.54 -8.30 4.35
N ILE A 32 4.50 -9.14 3.97
CA ILE A 32 4.83 -10.39 4.68
C ILE A 32 5.31 -10.07 6.10
N SER A 33 6.20 -9.07 6.25
CA SER A 33 6.69 -8.63 7.56
C SER A 33 5.55 -8.10 8.44
N GLY A 34 4.65 -7.30 7.88
CA GLY A 34 3.49 -6.74 8.58
C GLY A 34 2.52 -7.83 9.05
N ILE A 35 2.26 -8.86 8.24
CA ILE A 35 1.43 -10.00 8.63
C ILE A 35 2.09 -10.78 9.77
N LYS A 36 3.40 -11.08 9.66
CA LYS A 36 4.14 -11.84 10.70
C LYS A 36 4.23 -11.10 12.03
N MET A 37 4.31 -9.77 11.99
CA MET A 37 4.47 -8.93 13.19
C MET A 37 3.15 -8.37 13.73
N LYS A 38 2.00 -8.91 13.28
CA LYS A 38 0.64 -8.45 13.65
C LYS A 38 0.39 -6.96 13.38
N ASN A 39 1.13 -6.37 12.44
CA ASN A 39 1.04 -4.97 12.09
C ASN A 39 0.62 -4.80 10.62
N ARG A 40 -0.60 -5.25 10.33
CA ARG A 40 -1.14 -5.37 8.97
C ARG A 40 -1.27 -4.01 8.27
N ASN A 41 -1.56 -2.94 9.01
CA ASN A 41 -1.75 -1.60 8.45
C ASN A 41 -0.49 -1.09 7.75
N TYR A 42 0.66 -1.08 8.44
CA TYR A 42 1.92 -0.69 7.80
C TYR A 42 2.35 -1.65 6.69
N GLY A 43 2.02 -2.94 6.79
CA GLY A 43 2.27 -3.90 5.70
C GLY A 43 1.48 -3.58 4.44
N VAL A 44 0.20 -3.22 4.57
CA VAL A 44 -0.67 -2.83 3.45
C VAL A 44 -0.25 -1.47 2.89
N TYR A 45 0.07 -0.48 3.74
CA TYR A 45 0.55 0.82 3.28
C TYR A 45 1.89 0.71 2.55
N GLY A 46 2.82 -0.13 3.04
CA GLY A 46 4.08 -0.40 2.36
C GLY A 46 3.87 -1.10 1.01
N PHE A 47 2.95 -2.07 0.94
CA PHE A 47 2.63 -2.75 -0.31
C PHE A 47 2.04 -1.80 -1.36
N ILE A 48 0.99 -1.05 -0.99
CA ILE A 48 0.34 -0.10 -1.88
C ILE A 48 1.33 1.01 -2.29
N GLY A 49 2.10 1.52 -1.33
CA GLY A 49 3.13 2.52 -1.57
C GLY A 49 4.21 2.04 -2.54
N SER A 50 4.69 0.80 -2.42
CA SER A 50 5.67 0.23 -3.34
C SER A 50 5.09 0.01 -4.74
N ILE A 51 3.82 -0.36 -4.88
CA ILE A 51 3.17 -0.48 -6.19
C ILE A 51 3.02 0.89 -6.86
N ILE A 52 2.48 1.88 -6.14
CA ILE A 52 2.27 3.23 -6.69
C ILE A 52 3.62 3.90 -6.97
N GLY A 53 4.56 3.82 -6.04
CA GLY A 53 5.90 4.37 -6.20
C GLY A 53 6.68 3.67 -7.31
N GLY A 54 6.54 2.34 -7.42
CA GLY A 54 7.05 1.52 -8.51
C GLY A 54 6.47 1.95 -9.86
N ALA A 55 5.15 2.12 -9.97
CA ALA A 55 4.50 2.53 -11.21
C ALA A 55 4.96 3.92 -11.70
N ILE A 56 5.27 4.86 -10.80
CA ILE A 56 5.66 6.24 -11.14
C ILE A 56 7.16 6.35 -11.45
N LEU A 57 8.01 5.86 -10.54
CA LEU A 57 9.47 6.08 -10.56
C LEU A 57 10.28 4.78 -10.63
N GLY A 58 9.62 3.63 -10.78
CA GLY A 58 10.26 2.32 -10.86
C GLY A 58 10.95 1.92 -9.56
N ILE A 59 12.08 1.22 -9.70
CA ILE A 59 12.88 0.70 -8.59
C ILE A 59 13.31 1.82 -7.63
N LEU A 60 13.61 3.01 -8.17
CA LEU A 60 14.16 4.13 -7.40
C LEU A 60 13.27 4.53 -6.22
N LEU A 61 11.95 4.42 -6.36
CA LEU A 61 11.01 4.77 -5.30
C LEU A 61 10.42 3.53 -4.62
N SER A 62 10.18 2.45 -5.36
CA SER A 62 9.66 1.20 -4.79
C SER A 62 10.58 0.61 -3.71
N TYR A 63 11.90 0.61 -3.94
CA TYR A 63 12.88 0.05 -3.03
C TYR A 63 12.99 0.80 -1.69
N PRO A 64 13.18 2.13 -1.64
CA PRO A 64 13.23 2.86 -0.37
C PRO A 64 11.90 2.80 0.38
N ILE A 65 10.75 2.83 -0.31
CA ILE A 65 9.44 2.65 0.35
C ILE A 65 9.36 1.29 1.04
N ALA A 66 9.73 0.22 0.33
CA ALA A 66 9.70 -1.13 0.89
C ALA A 66 10.60 -1.24 2.14
N ILE A 67 11.80 -0.65 2.10
CA ILE A 67 12.73 -0.62 3.24
C ILE A 67 12.16 0.16 4.41
N ILE A 68 11.66 1.38 4.17
CA ILE A 68 11.16 2.26 5.23
C ILE A 68 9.99 1.60 5.96
N PHE A 69 9.02 1.06 5.23
CA PHE A 69 7.87 0.39 5.83
C PHE A 69 8.26 -0.90 6.54
N THR A 70 9.15 -1.70 5.94
CA THR A 70 9.67 -2.91 6.58
C THR A 70 10.37 -2.54 7.90
N TRP A 71 11.25 -1.54 7.89
CA TRP A 71 11.95 -1.07 9.08
C TRP A 71 10.99 -0.52 10.15
N LEU A 72 9.95 0.23 9.74
CA LEU A 72 8.95 0.76 10.65
C LEU A 72 8.13 -0.34 11.34
N ILE A 73 7.80 -1.41 10.61
CA ILE A 73 7.14 -2.61 11.14
C ILE A 73 8.02 -3.29 12.20
N PHE A 74 9.33 -3.41 11.93
CA PHE A 74 10.28 -3.97 12.90
C PHE A 74 10.47 -3.10 14.14
N ARG A 75 10.37 -1.77 14.00
CA ARG A 75 10.58 -0.81 15.09
C ARG A 75 9.36 -0.64 16.00
N ASN A 76 8.14 -0.75 15.47
CA ASN A 76 6.90 -0.50 16.22
C ASN A 76 5.91 -1.69 16.09
N PRO A 77 6.07 -2.76 16.88
CA PRO A 77 5.20 -3.94 16.82
C PRO A 77 3.78 -3.78 17.43
N LYS A 78 3.31 -2.56 17.71
CA LYS A 78 1.96 -2.25 18.25
C LYS A 78 1.52 -0.89 17.69
N GLU A 79 0.28 -0.58 17.32
CA GLU A 79 -1.04 -1.09 17.72
C GLU A 79 -1.97 -1.21 16.51
N THR A 80 -2.78 -2.26 16.53
CA THR A 80 -4.03 -2.37 15.77
C THR A 80 -4.88 -1.16 16.10
N VAL A 81 -4.94 -0.20 15.18
CA VAL A 81 -5.93 0.87 15.28
C VAL A 81 -7.29 0.24 14.98
N GLU A 82 -7.94 -0.25 16.04
CA GLU A 82 -9.38 -0.53 16.13
C GLU A 82 -10.22 0.77 16.09
N ALA A 83 -9.67 1.91 15.65
CA ALA A 83 -10.39 3.19 15.60
C ALA A 83 -11.21 3.39 14.31
N MET A 84 -11.96 2.38 13.87
CA MET A 84 -12.98 2.54 12.82
C MET A 84 -14.29 1.78 13.11
N ASN A 85 -14.56 1.42 14.37
CA ASN A 85 -15.87 0.87 14.77
C ASN A 85 -16.41 1.46 16.09
N GLU A 86 -16.25 2.78 16.26
CA GLU A 86 -17.02 3.53 17.25
C GLU A 86 -17.69 4.69 16.53
N ASN A 87 -18.78 4.41 15.84
CA ASN A 87 -19.79 5.43 15.57
C ASN A 87 -21.07 5.02 16.29
N PRO A 88 -21.21 5.36 17.60
CA PRO A 88 -22.49 5.23 18.28
C PRO A 88 -23.38 6.37 17.79
N ILE A 89 -24.11 6.13 16.70
CA ILE A 89 -25.31 6.90 16.37
C ILE A 89 -26.42 6.42 17.33
N ASP A 90 -26.18 6.60 18.63
CA ASP A 90 -27.12 6.36 19.71
C ASP A 90 -27.13 7.63 20.59
N VAL A 91 -27.57 8.75 20.02
CA VAL A 91 -27.96 9.93 20.80
C VAL A 91 -29.38 10.32 20.40
N GLU A 92 -30.31 9.60 21.04
CA GLU A 92 -31.50 10.12 21.73
C GLU A 92 -32.40 11.10 20.98
N ILE A 93 -33.49 10.57 20.41
CA ILE A 93 -34.69 11.36 20.06
C ILE A 93 -35.46 11.59 21.37
N GLU A 94 -35.26 12.74 22.00
CA GLU A 94 -36.11 13.20 23.11
C GLU A 94 -37.51 13.53 22.56
N ASN A 95 -38.52 12.72 22.88
CA ASN A 95 -39.92 12.97 22.53
C ASN A 95 -40.55 13.91 23.58
N PRO A 96 -40.95 15.15 23.24
CA PRO A 96 -41.48 16.12 24.20
C PRO A 96 -42.93 15.86 24.67
N GLU A 97 -43.56 14.74 24.31
CA GLU A 97 -45.00 14.53 24.47
C GLU A 97 -45.45 13.97 25.85
N ASN A 98 -44.60 13.97 26.88
CA ASN A 98 -44.96 13.45 28.21
C ASN A 98 -44.59 14.38 29.38
N ARG A 99 -44.94 15.67 29.28
CA ARG A 99 -44.93 16.61 30.40
C ARG A 99 -46.19 17.46 30.46
#